data_AF-A0A2T9XX87-F1
#
_entry.id   AF-A0A2T9XX87-F1
#
_cell.length_a   1.000
_cell.length_b   1.000
_cell.length_c   1.000
_cell.angle_alpha   90.00
_cell.angle_beta   90.00
_cell.angle_gamma   90.00
#
_symmetry.space_group_name_H-M   'P 1'
#
loop_
_entity.id
_entity.type
_entity.pdbx_description
1 polymer ?
#
loop_
_entity_poly.entity_id
_entity_poly.type
_entity_poly.pdbx_seq_one_letter_code
_entity_poly.pdbx_strand_id
1 'polypeptide(L)'
;MKIYGKLETILELIFFSMIYMVSCVEREIIGVIINMGSVNGKVNLKVDVDGITTVDVWSVPQKSDSSCLKNCTLEIVYDNEKTFRYNSQSVKYVYYGKIYDIAYLPNKHFEDGCTEVLGCNHYVLPFEIKVLL
;
A
#
# COMPACT_ATOMS: atom_id res chain seq x y z
N MET A 1 27.14 42.24 -59.99
CA MET A 1 27.13 42.27 -58.51
C MET A 1 25.68 42.34 -58.03
N LYS A 2 25.16 41.21 -57.55
CA LYS A 2 24.02 41.06 -56.62
C LYS A 2 24.04 39.60 -56.18
N ILE A 3 24.62 39.37 -55.00
CA ILE A 3 24.68 38.05 -54.34
C ILE A 3 23.38 37.90 -53.56
N TYR A 4 22.76 36.71 -53.68
CA TYR A 4 21.49 36.34 -53.07
C TYR A 4 21.49 36.60 -51.55
N GLY A 5 20.35 37.12 -51.07
CA GLY A 5 20.12 37.47 -49.68
C GLY A 5 20.37 36.30 -48.74
N LYS A 6 21.27 36.57 -47.80
CA LYS A 6 21.60 35.86 -46.56
C LYS A 6 20.41 35.12 -45.95
N LEU A 7 20.45 33.79 -46.05
CA LEU A 7 19.52 32.84 -45.44
C LEU A 7 19.95 32.64 -43.97
N GLU A 8 19.89 33.71 -43.17
CA GLU A 8 20.23 33.64 -41.74
C GLU A 8 19.29 34.56 -40.96
N THR A 9 18.11 34.06 -40.60
CA THR A 9 17.44 34.56 -39.41
C THR A 9 16.58 33.45 -38.80
N ILE A 10 17.27 32.63 -38.02
CA ILE A 10 16.80 32.25 -36.68
C ILE A 10 15.62 31.28 -36.67
N LEU A 11 16.01 30.03 -36.92
CA LEU A 11 15.44 28.79 -36.41
C LEU A 11 15.53 28.72 -34.86
N GLU A 12 15.07 29.74 -34.12
CA GLU A 12 15.07 29.77 -32.63
C GLU A 12 13.66 29.91 -32.03
N LEU A 13 12.66 29.37 -32.72
CA LEU A 13 11.32 29.19 -32.14
C LEU A 13 10.95 27.71 -31.99
N ILE A 14 11.90 26.90 -31.56
CA ILE A 14 11.55 25.70 -30.78
C ILE A 14 11.80 26.09 -29.33
N PHE A 15 10.90 26.94 -28.82
CA PHE A 15 10.76 27.14 -27.39
C PHE A 15 10.71 25.76 -26.76
N PHE A 16 11.68 25.51 -25.88
CA PHE A 16 11.72 24.45 -24.90
C PHE A 16 10.41 24.42 -24.11
N SER A 17 9.33 23.91 -24.68
CA SER A 17 8.27 23.30 -23.90
C SER A 17 8.64 21.83 -23.75
N MET A 18 9.75 21.56 -23.07
CA MET A 18 9.81 20.38 -22.23
C MET A 18 8.79 20.61 -21.12
N ILE A 19 7.53 20.39 -21.48
CA ILE A 19 6.47 20.15 -20.52
C ILE A 19 7.02 18.94 -19.77
N TYR A 20 7.43 19.14 -18.51
CA TYR A 20 7.66 18.05 -17.59
C TYR A 20 6.32 17.31 -17.53
N MET A 21 6.16 16.32 -18.40
CA MET A 21 5.13 15.31 -18.26
C MET A 21 5.50 14.57 -16.98
N VAL A 22 4.99 15.07 -15.85
CA VAL A 22 4.93 14.29 -14.63
C VAL A 22 3.98 13.16 -14.98
N SER A 23 4.54 12.03 -15.43
CA SER A 23 3.77 10.85 -15.76
C SER A 23 3.17 10.36 -14.46
N CYS A 24 1.89 10.66 -14.26
CA CYS A 24 1.13 10.10 -13.16
C CYS A 24 0.93 8.62 -13.46
N VAL A 25 1.57 7.74 -12.69
CA VAL A 25 1.39 6.30 -12.86
C VAL A 25 0.39 5.82 -11.82
N GLU A 26 -0.76 5.33 -12.28
CA GLU A 26 -1.69 4.62 -11.40
C GLU A 26 -1.10 3.25 -11.06
N ARG A 27 -1.12 2.91 -9.78
CA ARG A 27 -0.67 1.62 -9.24
C ARG A 27 -1.81 0.98 -8.46
N GLU A 28 -2.01 -0.30 -8.68
CA GLU A 28 -2.98 -1.10 -7.94
C GLU A 28 -2.27 -1.85 -6.81
N ILE A 29 -2.77 -1.69 -5.59
CA ILE A 29 -2.26 -2.38 -4.39
C ILE A 29 -3.39 -3.23 -3.85
N ILE A 30 -3.18 -4.54 -3.83
CA ILE A 30 -4.11 -5.53 -3.29
C ILE A 30 -3.41 -6.25 -2.15
N GLY A 31 -4.13 -6.55 -1.09
CA GLY A 31 -3.56 -7.38 -0.04
C GLY A 31 -4.59 -8.07 0.82
N VAL A 32 -4.10 -8.98 1.64
CA VAL A 32 -4.91 -9.74 2.58
C VAL A 32 -4.13 -10.01 3.86
N ILE A 33 -4.85 -9.95 4.97
CA ILE A 33 -4.37 -10.36 6.29
C ILE A 33 -5.17 -11.59 6.69
N ILE A 34 -4.48 -12.69 6.99
CA ILE A 34 -5.11 -13.97 7.33
C ILE A 34 -4.57 -14.48 8.66
N ASN A 35 -5.46 -14.69 9.63
CA ASN A 35 -5.17 -15.49 10.80
C ASN A 35 -5.93 -16.81 10.69
N MET A 36 -5.23 -17.95 10.80
CA MET A 36 -5.83 -19.30 10.75
C MET A 36 -5.88 -19.98 12.14
N GLY A 37 -5.51 -19.28 13.21
CA GLY A 37 -5.59 -19.74 14.61
C GLY A 37 -4.54 -20.79 15.00
N SER A 38 -4.13 -21.66 14.08
CA SER A 38 -3.23 -22.79 14.31
C SER A 38 -1.74 -22.47 14.22
N VAL A 39 -1.37 -21.28 13.71
CA VAL A 39 0.02 -20.97 13.35
C VAL A 39 0.74 -20.19 14.46
N ASN A 40 0.73 -20.69 15.71
CA ASN A 40 1.43 -20.06 16.84
C ASN A 40 1.16 -18.54 17.01
N GLY A 41 -0.07 -18.10 16.78
CA GLY A 41 -0.45 -16.68 16.81
C GLY A 41 0.11 -15.82 15.67
N LYS A 42 0.73 -16.45 14.66
CA LYS A 42 1.17 -15.77 13.45
C LYS A 42 0.00 -15.49 12.53
N VAL A 43 0.13 -14.37 11.84
CA VAL A 43 -0.77 -13.88 10.82
C VAL A 43 0.02 -13.81 9.52
N ASN A 44 -0.61 -14.24 8.42
CA ASN A 44 -0.07 -14.02 7.08
C ASN A 44 -0.47 -12.63 6.59
N LEU A 45 0.52 -11.86 6.16
CA LEU A 45 0.33 -10.64 5.39
C LEU A 45 0.83 -10.91 3.98
N LYS A 46 -0.07 -10.77 3.00
CA LYS A 46 0.28 -10.78 1.59
C LYS A 46 -0.11 -9.47 0.93
N VAL A 47 0.80 -8.88 0.16
CA VAL A 47 0.59 -7.63 -0.59
C VAL A 47 1.14 -7.77 -2.01
N ASP A 48 0.27 -7.53 -2.98
CA ASP A 48 0.56 -7.51 -4.40
C ASP A 48 0.47 -6.06 -4.92
N VAL A 49 1.44 -5.65 -5.73
CA VAL A 49 1.46 -4.36 -6.42
C VAL A 49 1.49 -4.62 -7.91
N ASP A 50 0.46 -4.15 -8.63
CA ASP A 50 0.24 -4.42 -10.05
C ASP A 50 0.35 -5.94 -10.40
N GLY A 51 -0.20 -6.78 -9.52
CA GLY A 51 -0.15 -8.24 -9.66
C GLY A 51 1.18 -8.91 -9.27
N ILE A 52 2.18 -8.16 -8.81
CA ILE A 52 3.46 -8.69 -8.34
C ILE A 52 3.46 -8.75 -6.81
N THR A 53 3.66 -9.94 -6.23
CA THR A 53 3.80 -10.09 -4.78
C THR A 53 5.06 -9.39 -4.26
N THR A 54 4.85 -8.37 -3.43
CA THR A 54 5.91 -7.55 -2.82
C THR A 54 6.10 -7.87 -1.33
N VAL A 55 5.08 -8.43 -0.69
CA VAL A 55 5.12 -8.90 0.70
C VAL A 55 4.39 -10.23 0.78
N ASP A 56 5.02 -11.24 1.37
CA ASP A 56 4.38 -12.49 1.80
C ASP A 56 5.11 -13.00 3.04
N VAL A 57 4.55 -12.71 4.21
CA VAL A 57 5.22 -12.95 5.50
C VAL A 57 4.26 -13.52 6.52
N TRP A 58 4.78 -14.41 7.37
CA TRP A 58 4.10 -14.91 8.56
C TRP A 58 4.77 -14.36 9.81
N SER A 59 4.07 -13.48 10.52
CA SER A 59 4.61 -12.79 11.69
C SER A 59 3.60 -12.73 12.83
N VAL A 60 4.10 -12.63 14.06
CA VAL A 60 3.25 -12.44 15.25
C VAL A 60 2.98 -10.95 15.37
N PRO A 61 1.73 -10.48 15.20
CA PRO A 61 1.40 -9.07 15.34
C PRO A 61 1.60 -8.60 16.78
N GLN A 62 2.03 -7.36 16.94
CA GLN A 62 2.20 -6.72 18.24
C GLN A 62 1.25 -5.55 18.37
N LYS A 63 0.79 -5.22 19.58
CA LYS A 63 0.04 -3.98 19.77
C LYS A 63 0.98 -2.79 19.52
N SER A 64 0.55 -1.84 18.70
CA SER A 64 1.27 -0.57 18.52
C SER A 64 1.26 0.25 19.82
N ASP A 65 0.18 0.13 20.61
CA ASP A 65 0.07 0.68 21.96
C ASP A 65 -0.26 -0.46 22.95
N SER A 66 0.66 -0.73 23.87
CA SER A 66 0.51 -1.80 24.86
C SER A 66 -0.63 -1.55 25.85
N SER A 67 -1.02 -0.29 26.05
CA SER A 67 -2.11 0.11 26.96
C SER A 67 -3.50 -0.06 26.35
N CYS A 68 -3.57 -0.26 25.02
CA CYS A 68 -4.85 -0.40 24.33
C CYS A 68 -5.60 -1.67 24.76
N LEU A 69 -6.91 -1.53 25.01
CA LEU A 69 -7.78 -2.61 25.48
C LEU A 69 -8.79 -3.10 24.43
N LYS A 70 -9.17 -2.26 23.46
CA LYS A 70 -10.24 -2.55 22.49
C LYS A 70 -9.92 -2.00 21.11
N ASN A 71 -10.22 -2.77 20.05
CA ASN A 71 -9.97 -2.47 18.65
C ASN A 71 -8.55 -1.91 18.39
N CYS A 72 -7.56 -2.55 19.01
CA CYS A 72 -6.19 -2.06 18.99
C CYS A 72 -5.58 -2.14 17.59
N THR A 73 -4.78 -1.13 17.26
CA THR A 73 -3.89 -1.23 16.10
C THR A 73 -2.79 -2.25 16.40
N LEU A 74 -2.76 -3.28 15.57
CA LEU A 74 -1.72 -4.28 15.53
C LEU A 74 -0.68 -3.89 14.48
N GLU A 75 0.56 -4.30 14.72
CA GLU A 75 1.72 -4.02 13.89
C GLU A 75 2.42 -5.33 13.53
N ILE A 76 2.65 -5.51 12.22
CA ILE A 76 3.47 -6.57 11.66
C ILE A 76 4.78 -5.95 11.23
N VAL A 77 5.88 -6.38 11.85
CA VAL A 77 7.24 -5.98 11.47
C VAL A 77 7.81 -7.02 10.51
N TYR A 78 8.35 -6.59 9.38
CA TYR A 78 8.94 -7.41 8.31
C TYR A 78 10.09 -6.68 7.62
N ASP A 79 10.89 -7.37 6.80
CA ASP A 79 11.98 -6.81 5.97
C ASP A 79 12.80 -5.68 6.61
N ASN A 80 13.62 -5.99 7.62
CA ASN A 80 14.49 -5.00 8.28
C ASN A 80 13.72 -3.74 8.74
N GLU A 81 12.71 -3.93 9.61
CA GLU A 81 11.95 -2.86 10.28
C GLU A 81 10.89 -2.14 9.43
N LYS A 82 10.49 -2.70 8.28
CA LYS A 82 9.22 -2.27 7.66
C LYS A 82 8.05 -2.67 8.53
N THR A 83 7.04 -1.81 8.59
CA THR A 83 5.90 -1.98 9.47
C THR A 83 4.61 -1.91 8.67
N PHE A 84 3.71 -2.85 8.92
CA PHE A 84 2.35 -2.85 8.41
C PHE A 84 1.40 -2.79 9.59
N ARG A 85 0.46 -1.84 9.59
CA ARG A 85 -0.45 -1.63 10.72
C ARG A 85 -1.88 -1.89 10.32
N TYR A 86 -2.66 -2.48 11.23
CA TYR A 86 -4.06 -2.83 10.95
C TYR A 86 -4.90 -2.96 12.22
N ASN A 87 -6.22 -2.86 12.09
CA ASN A 87 -7.19 -3.17 13.15
C ASN A 87 -8.43 -3.85 12.53
N SER A 88 -9.61 -3.83 13.16
CA SER A 88 -10.81 -4.45 12.58
C SER A 88 -11.49 -3.64 11.46
N GLN A 89 -11.05 -2.40 11.25
CA GLN A 89 -11.69 -1.43 10.37
C GLN A 89 -10.88 -1.17 9.10
N SER A 90 -9.58 -0.99 9.23
CA SER A 90 -8.70 -0.62 8.11
C SER A 90 -7.26 -1.07 8.32
N VAL A 91 -6.47 -0.88 7.26
CA VAL A 91 -5.01 -0.99 7.28
C VAL A 91 -4.37 0.37 7.06
N LYS A 92 -3.19 0.57 7.65
CA LYS A 92 -2.29 1.68 7.34
C LYS A 92 -1.07 1.13 6.63
N TYR A 93 -0.99 1.44 5.33
CA TYR A 93 0.09 0.96 4.46
C TYR A 93 0.98 2.12 4.02
N VAL A 94 2.30 1.95 4.13
CA VAL A 94 3.28 2.93 3.67
C VAL A 94 3.80 2.52 2.30
N TYR A 95 3.54 3.33 1.28
CA TYR A 95 4.00 3.07 -0.09
C TYR A 95 4.56 4.35 -0.70
N TYR A 96 5.82 4.29 -1.18
CA TYR A 96 6.58 5.45 -1.66
C TYR A 96 6.58 6.64 -0.68
N GLY A 97 6.70 6.37 0.62
CA GLY A 97 6.75 7.40 1.67
C GLY A 97 5.41 8.07 2.00
N LYS A 98 4.33 7.72 1.29
CA LYS A 98 2.96 8.15 1.62
C LYS A 98 2.27 7.07 2.47
N ILE A 99 1.43 7.51 3.40
CA ILE A 99 0.62 6.64 4.25
C ILE A 99 -0.80 6.59 3.69
N TYR A 100 -1.31 5.39 3.44
CA TYR A 100 -2.66 5.15 2.97
C TYR A 100 -3.46 4.45 4.07
N ASP A 101 -4.64 4.99 4.40
CA ASP A 101 -5.63 4.35 5.27
C ASP A 101 -6.67 3.67 4.37
N ILE A 102 -6.66 2.33 4.35
CA ILE A 102 -7.40 1.53 3.38
C ILE A 102 -8.42 0.69 4.13
N ALA A 103 -9.70 0.96 3.88
CA ALA A 103 -10.78 0.14 4.43
C ALA A 103 -10.77 -1.26 3.82
N TYR A 104 -11.23 -2.24 4.58
CA TYR A 104 -11.38 -3.60 4.08
C TYR A 104 -12.51 -3.74 3.06
N LEU A 105 -12.34 -4.70 2.14
CA LEU A 105 -13.37 -5.07 1.18
C LEU A 105 -14.59 -5.72 1.87
N PRO A 106 -15.77 -5.72 1.22
CA PRO A 106 -17.00 -6.27 1.80
C PRO A 106 -16.93 -7.76 2.17
N ASN A 107 -16.05 -8.52 1.53
CA ASN A 107 -15.82 -9.93 1.80
C ASN A 107 -14.86 -10.18 2.98
N LYS A 108 -14.58 -9.16 3.81
CA LYS A 108 -13.91 -9.36 5.10
C LYS A 108 -14.70 -10.34 5.96
N HIS A 109 -13.99 -11.18 6.68
CA HIS A 109 -14.60 -12.23 7.48
C HIS A 109 -13.90 -12.35 8.83
N PHE A 110 -14.70 -12.55 9.87
CA PHE A 110 -14.27 -12.96 11.20
C PHE A 110 -15.02 -14.24 11.56
N GLU A 111 -14.38 -15.12 12.30
CA GLU A 111 -15.03 -16.28 12.91
C GLU A 111 -16.25 -15.88 13.75
N ASP A 112 -17.23 -16.78 13.85
CA ASP A 112 -18.46 -16.55 14.60
C ASP A 112 -18.18 -16.12 16.05
N GLY A 113 -18.79 -15.02 16.47
CA GLY A 113 -18.60 -14.43 17.81
C GLY A 113 -17.43 -13.44 17.92
N CYS A 114 -16.59 -13.31 16.89
CA CYS A 114 -15.57 -12.27 16.82
C CYS A 114 -16.13 -10.98 16.20
N THR A 115 -15.69 -9.84 16.75
CA THR A 115 -15.93 -8.50 16.13
C THR A 115 -14.64 -7.70 15.96
N GLU A 116 -13.52 -8.22 16.45
CA GLU A 116 -12.22 -7.55 16.49
C GLU A 116 -11.10 -8.53 16.17
N VAL A 117 -9.95 -8.03 15.74
CA VAL A 117 -8.77 -8.85 15.40
C VAL A 117 -8.10 -9.45 16.64
N LEU A 118 -8.07 -8.69 17.74
CA LEU A 118 -7.39 -9.10 18.95
C LEU A 118 -8.19 -10.21 19.63
N GLY A 119 -7.56 -11.37 19.83
CA GLY A 119 -8.19 -12.54 20.45
C GLY A 119 -9.12 -13.34 19.53
N CYS A 120 -9.24 -12.96 18.26
CA CYS A 120 -9.95 -13.78 17.29
C CYS A 120 -9.02 -14.81 16.64
N ASN A 121 -9.41 -16.07 16.64
CA ASN A 121 -8.58 -17.16 16.13
C ASN A 121 -8.58 -17.19 14.60
N HIS A 122 -9.71 -16.90 13.96
CA HIS A 122 -9.79 -16.90 12.50
C HIS A 122 -10.39 -15.62 11.93
N TYR A 123 -9.67 -15.01 10.99
CA TYR A 123 -10.16 -13.87 10.21
C TYR A 123 -9.44 -13.75 8.87
N VAL A 124 -10.14 -13.16 7.91
CA VAL A 124 -9.63 -12.82 6.57
C VAL A 124 -10.00 -11.37 6.28
N LEU A 125 -8.99 -10.52 6.11
CA LEU A 125 -9.17 -9.08 5.96
C LEU A 125 -8.52 -8.60 4.64
N PRO A 126 -9.25 -8.72 3.52
CA PRO A 126 -8.79 -8.27 2.21
C PRO A 126 -8.96 -6.75 2.06
N PHE A 127 -8.02 -6.11 1.37
CA PHE A 127 -8.03 -4.68 1.09
C PHE A 127 -7.49 -4.39 -0.31
N GLU A 128 -7.93 -3.26 -0.89
CA GLU A 128 -7.52 -2.81 -2.22
C GLU A 128 -7.50 -1.28 -2.27
N ILE A 129 -6.52 -0.71 -2.96
CA ILE A 129 -6.48 0.70 -3.30
C ILE A 129 -5.78 0.92 -4.65
N LYS A 130 -6.25 1.93 -5.39
CA LYS A 130 -5.53 2.50 -6.53
C LYS A 130 -4.91 3.82 -6.12
N VAL A 131 -3.61 3.95 -6.35
CA VAL A 131 -2.83 5.13 -5.94
C VAL A 131 -2.19 5.79 -7.16
N LEU A 132 -2.16 7.12 -7.15
CA LEU A 132 -1.47 7.93 -8.15
C LEU A 132 -0.09 8.33 -7.61
N LEU A 133 0.95 7.88 -8.32
CA LEU A 133 2.35 8.22 -8.04
C LEU A 133 2.82 9.39 -8.90
#